data_AF-A0A3T0RSL5-F1
#
_entry.id   AF-A0A3T0RSL5-F1
#
_cell.length_a   1.000
_cell.length_b   1.000
_cell.length_c   1.000
_cell.angle_alpha   90.00
_cell.angle_beta   90.00
_cell.angle_gamma   90.00
#
_symmetry.space_group_name_H-M   'P 1'
#
loop_
_entity.id
_entity.type
_entity.pdbx_description
1 polymer ?
#
loop_
_entity_poly.entity_id
_entity_poly.type
_entity_poly.pdbx_seq_one_letter_code
_entity_poly.pdbx_strand_id
1 'polypeptide(L)'
;MKLQSLLLASALILSVSAHALSAAEYDKYTDILMPTYLEEFAQAVNYDQLSSDVAYKLSTTEVDDRCVALMDGKMISGDVGKVLSQIFLDNKEKLGNLVVGGSVKSKYCPRYGNMTEKEKSIVWVFILTAMSHFESSCNRTASATGPNGTAYGYYQLHRNHEQDYDGDKGMCQKGDAGKPVAASKCTLGMLDKQFENRKGELFSSLSYWDVLRPSGASKKWSVIKRALMQSSLCNPRSI
;
A
#
# COMPACT_ATOMS: atom_id res chain seq x y z
N MET A 1 -16.59 -26.92 7.24
CA MET A 1 -16.99 -27.54 8.52
C MET A 1 -15.88 -27.60 9.60
N LYS A 2 -14.71 -26.94 9.44
CA LYS A 2 -13.64 -26.88 10.46
C LYS A 2 -13.58 -25.56 11.27
N LEU A 3 -14.35 -24.53 10.88
CA LEU A 3 -14.34 -23.21 11.54
C LEU A 3 -15.17 -23.18 12.83
N GLN A 4 -16.26 -23.96 12.92
CA GLN A 4 -17.09 -24.02 14.13
C GLN A 4 -16.38 -24.66 15.33
N SER A 5 -15.44 -25.57 15.09
CA SER A 5 -14.69 -26.24 16.16
C SER A 5 -13.60 -25.37 16.79
N LEU A 6 -13.06 -24.36 16.09
CA LEU A 6 -12.11 -23.41 16.66
C LEU A 6 -12.78 -22.36 17.54
N LEU A 7 -13.98 -21.90 17.16
CA LEU A 7 -14.75 -20.90 17.93
C LEU A 7 -15.17 -21.43 19.32
N LEU A 8 -15.47 -22.73 19.43
CA LEU A 8 -15.82 -23.36 20.71
C LEU A 8 -14.62 -23.56 21.65
N ALA A 9 -13.42 -23.75 21.10
CA ALA A 9 -12.21 -23.96 21.91
C ALA A 9 -11.73 -22.66 22.58
N SER A 10 -11.84 -21.51 21.90
CA SER A 10 -11.46 -20.21 22.47
C SER A 10 -12.47 -19.69 23.51
N ALA A 11 -13.75 -20.02 23.36
CA ALA A 11 -14.78 -19.66 24.34
C ALA A 11 -14.61 -20.41 25.68
N LEU A 12 -14.05 -21.63 25.66
CA LEU A 12 -13.88 -22.45 26.87
C LEU A 12 -12.66 -22.06 27.72
N ILE A 13 -11.65 -21.41 27.13
CA ILE A 13 -10.47 -20.91 27.88
C ILE A 13 -10.83 -19.66 28.71
N LEU A 14 -11.85 -18.91 28.29
CA LEU A 14 -12.35 -17.74 29.04
C LEU A 14 -13.19 -18.10 30.27
N SER A 15 -13.72 -19.33 30.38
CA SER A 15 -14.55 -19.70 31.54
C SER A 15 -13.77 -20.24 32.74
N VAL A 16 -12.46 -20.48 32.62
CA VAL A 16 -11.68 -21.16 33.68
C VAL A 16 -10.95 -20.19 34.63
N SER A 17 -10.89 -18.89 34.32
CA SER A 17 -10.13 -17.92 35.16
C SER A 17 -10.96 -16.76 35.73
N ALA A 18 -12.29 -16.76 35.58
CA ALA A 18 -13.14 -15.66 36.03
C ALA A 18 -13.42 -15.62 37.55
N HIS A 19 -12.89 -16.57 38.33
CA HIS A 19 -13.08 -16.63 39.77
C HIS A 19 -11.84 -16.13 40.51
N ALA A 20 -11.62 -14.80 40.51
CA ALA A 20 -10.92 -14.00 41.54
C ALA A 20 -10.27 -12.70 41.01
N LEU A 21 -10.89 -12.01 40.05
CA LEU A 21 -10.52 -10.62 39.72
C LEU A 21 -11.62 -9.68 40.25
N SER A 22 -11.19 -8.64 40.95
CA SER A 22 -12.11 -7.61 41.44
C SER A 22 -12.77 -6.88 40.26
N ALA A 23 -14.02 -6.44 40.41
CA ALA A 23 -14.75 -5.74 39.35
C ALA A 23 -13.98 -4.51 38.81
N ALA A 24 -13.14 -3.88 39.64
CA ALA A 24 -12.31 -2.74 39.26
C ALA A 24 -11.09 -3.10 38.38
N GLU A 25 -10.55 -4.31 38.49
CA GLU A 25 -9.47 -4.78 37.61
C GLU A 25 -9.99 -5.29 36.27
N TYR A 26 -11.24 -5.77 36.24
CA TYR A 26 -11.92 -6.21 35.03
C TYR A 26 -12.22 -5.03 34.07
N ASP A 27 -12.67 -3.89 34.60
CA ASP A 27 -12.89 -2.67 33.80
C ASP A 27 -11.58 -2.15 33.18
N LYS A 28 -10.47 -2.20 33.92
CA LYS A 28 -9.16 -1.76 33.40
C LYS A 28 -8.62 -2.67 32.30
N TYR A 29 -8.90 -3.98 32.37
CA TYR A 29 -8.47 -4.95 31.37
C TYR A 29 -9.33 -4.86 30.10
N THR A 30 -10.64 -4.66 30.24
CA THR A 30 -11.55 -4.51 29.10
C THR A 30 -11.29 -3.23 28.32
N ASP A 31 -10.97 -2.11 28.98
CA ASP A 31 -10.62 -0.85 28.29
C ASP A 31 -9.32 -0.91 27.46
N ILE A 32 -8.40 -1.82 27.78
CA ILE A 32 -7.09 -1.92 27.08
C ILE A 32 -7.09 -3.05 26.03
N LEU A 33 -7.71 -4.20 26.33
CA LEU A 33 -7.70 -5.37 25.44
C LEU A 33 -8.80 -5.36 24.38
N MET A 34 -9.95 -4.74 24.64
CA MET A 34 -11.04 -4.69 23.65
C MET A 34 -10.69 -3.86 22.42
N PRO A 35 -10.05 -2.67 22.52
CA PRO A 35 -9.71 -1.88 21.33
C PRO A 35 -8.70 -2.59 20.42
N THR A 36 -7.70 -3.26 21.00
CA THR A 36 -6.68 -4.00 20.26
C THR A 36 -7.28 -5.22 19.56
N TYR A 37 -8.12 -6.01 20.26
CA TYR A 37 -8.84 -7.12 19.64
C TYR A 37 -9.84 -6.64 18.58
N LEU A 38 -10.54 -5.53 18.80
CA LEU A 38 -11.48 -4.96 17.82
C LEU A 38 -10.76 -4.44 16.58
N GLU A 39 -9.56 -3.87 16.71
CA GLU A 39 -8.74 -3.48 15.56
C GLU A 39 -8.22 -4.70 14.78
N GLU A 40 -7.78 -5.76 15.46
CA GLU A 40 -7.37 -7.00 14.82
C GLU A 40 -8.56 -7.72 14.16
N PHE A 41 -9.72 -7.73 14.81
CA PHE A 41 -10.94 -8.33 14.28
C PHE A 41 -11.53 -7.50 13.13
N ALA A 42 -11.51 -6.17 13.22
CA ALA A 42 -11.89 -5.30 12.11
C ALA A 42 -10.92 -5.45 10.93
N GLN A 43 -9.62 -5.64 11.20
CA GLN A 43 -8.66 -6.01 10.16
C GLN A 43 -8.96 -7.38 9.57
N ALA A 44 -9.30 -8.38 10.38
CA ALA A 44 -9.67 -9.72 9.92
C ALA A 44 -10.98 -9.72 9.11
N VAL A 45 -11.96 -8.90 9.48
CA VAL A 45 -13.24 -8.75 8.74
C VAL A 45 -13.03 -7.95 7.44
N ASN A 46 -12.20 -6.91 7.44
CA ASN A 46 -11.78 -6.24 6.20
C ASN A 46 -11.01 -7.19 5.30
N TYR A 47 -10.18 -8.06 5.89
CA TYR A 47 -9.43 -9.09 5.18
C TYR A 47 -10.35 -10.14 4.57
N ASP A 48 -11.38 -10.59 5.28
CA ASP A 48 -12.37 -11.56 4.77
C ASP A 48 -13.20 -10.94 3.63
N GLN A 49 -13.59 -9.65 3.74
CA GLN A 49 -14.25 -8.90 2.66
C GLN A 49 -13.35 -8.67 1.44
N LEU A 50 -12.05 -8.43 1.64
CA LEU A 50 -11.05 -8.32 0.57
C LEU A 50 -10.68 -9.69 -0.05
N SER A 51 -10.89 -10.79 0.68
CA SER A 51 -10.57 -12.15 0.24
C SER A 51 -11.61 -12.79 -0.69
N SER A 52 -12.71 -12.09 -0.98
CA SER A 52 -13.69 -12.52 -1.97
C SER A 52 -13.13 -12.41 -3.40
N ASP A 53 -12.55 -13.51 -3.89
CA ASP A 53 -12.32 -13.94 -5.28
C ASP A 53 -11.83 -12.93 -6.34
N VAL A 54 -11.10 -11.87 -5.98
CA VAL A 54 -10.42 -11.04 -6.98
C VAL A 54 -8.94 -10.89 -6.64
N ALA A 55 -8.16 -11.85 -7.11
CA ALA A 55 -6.75 -11.59 -7.37
C ALA A 55 -6.69 -10.48 -8.44
N TYR A 56 -6.18 -9.29 -8.11
CA TYR A 56 -6.09 -8.25 -9.13
C TYR A 56 -5.03 -8.67 -10.15
N LYS A 57 -5.42 -8.74 -11.42
CA LYS A 57 -4.50 -9.05 -12.51
C LYS A 57 -3.94 -7.76 -13.09
N LEU A 58 -2.63 -7.64 -13.17
CA LEU A 58 -1.97 -6.59 -13.96
C LEU A 58 -1.97 -7.05 -15.43
N SER A 59 -3.13 -6.97 -16.09
CA SER A 59 -3.40 -7.50 -17.45
C SER A 59 -3.42 -9.04 -17.51
N THR A 60 -2.59 -9.66 -18.36
CA THR A 60 -2.41 -11.12 -18.46
C THR A 60 -1.35 -11.63 -17.49
N THR A 61 -0.67 -10.72 -16.81
CA THR A 61 0.41 -11.03 -15.88
C THR A 61 -0.16 -11.07 -14.49
N GLU A 62 -0.09 -12.24 -13.86
CA GLU A 62 -0.34 -12.36 -12.43
C GLU A 62 0.75 -11.58 -11.68
N VAL A 63 0.37 -10.87 -10.62
CA VAL A 63 1.33 -10.22 -9.74
C VAL A 63 2.20 -11.33 -9.16
N ASP A 64 3.46 -11.34 -9.58
CA ASP A 64 4.46 -12.34 -9.20
C ASP A 64 4.52 -12.48 -7.67
N ASP A 65 4.64 -13.71 -7.16
CA ASP A 65 4.84 -14.01 -5.73
C ASP A 65 6.01 -13.21 -5.12
N ARG A 66 6.94 -12.71 -5.94
CA ARG A 66 8.00 -11.78 -5.51
C ARG A 66 7.48 -10.46 -4.93
N CYS A 67 6.25 -10.05 -5.24
CA CYS A 67 5.65 -8.82 -4.73
C CYS A 67 5.02 -8.96 -3.33
N VAL A 68 4.95 -10.17 -2.75
CA VAL A 68 4.27 -10.43 -1.46
C VAL A 68 4.80 -9.62 -0.30
N ALA A 69 6.05 -9.12 -0.36
CA ALA A 69 6.58 -8.21 0.65
C ALA A 69 5.83 -6.87 0.69
N LEU A 70 5.33 -6.39 -0.45
CA LEU A 70 4.52 -5.19 -0.58
C LEU A 70 3.03 -5.52 -0.48
N MET A 71 2.52 -6.29 -1.43
CA MET A 71 1.13 -6.73 -1.48
C MET A 71 1.03 -8.00 -2.33
N ASP A 72 0.29 -8.99 -1.83
CA ASP A 72 0.06 -10.23 -2.56
C ASP A 72 -1.02 -10.09 -3.64
N GLY A 73 -1.26 -11.17 -4.39
CA GLY A 73 -2.28 -11.20 -5.44
C GLY A 73 -3.69 -10.91 -4.91
N LYS A 74 -3.99 -11.20 -3.64
CA LYS A 74 -5.28 -10.98 -2.97
C LYS A 74 -5.40 -9.60 -2.32
N MET A 75 -4.53 -8.66 -2.68
CA MET A 75 -4.49 -7.30 -2.14
C MET A 75 -4.17 -7.22 -0.64
N ILE A 76 -3.55 -8.25 -0.08
CA ILE A 76 -3.13 -8.26 1.32
C ILE A 76 -1.73 -7.66 1.40
N SER A 77 -1.56 -6.61 2.21
CA SER A 77 -0.26 -6.00 2.45
C SER A 77 0.71 -6.97 3.14
N GLY A 78 1.89 -7.15 2.55
CA GLY A 78 3.02 -7.82 3.18
C GLY A 78 3.71 -6.95 4.23
N ASP A 79 4.83 -7.41 4.77
CA ASP A 79 5.53 -6.70 5.85
C ASP A 79 6.00 -5.29 5.43
N VAL A 80 6.53 -5.13 4.22
CA VAL A 80 6.90 -3.80 3.70
C VAL A 80 5.66 -2.96 3.42
N GLY A 81 4.58 -3.56 2.89
CA GLY A 81 3.32 -2.87 2.65
C GLY A 81 2.64 -2.36 3.92
N LYS A 82 2.66 -3.15 5.00
CA LYS A 82 2.15 -2.76 6.32
C LYS A 82 2.93 -1.57 6.89
N VAL A 83 4.26 -1.66 6.86
CA VAL A 83 5.13 -0.55 7.30
C VAL A 83 4.92 0.69 6.43
N LEU A 84 4.78 0.52 5.11
CA LEU A 84 4.50 1.61 4.19
C LEU A 84 3.15 2.29 4.47
N SER A 85 2.12 1.49 4.76
CA SER A 85 0.82 2.00 5.17
C SER A 85 0.95 2.82 6.45
N GLN A 86 1.71 2.35 7.44
CA GLN A 86 1.94 3.11 8.67
C GLN A 86 2.70 4.41 8.39
N ILE A 87 3.76 4.37 7.57
CA ILE A 87 4.51 5.56 7.15
C ILE A 87 3.58 6.60 6.51
N PHE A 88 2.64 6.17 5.66
CA PHE A 88 1.66 7.06 5.06
C PHE A 88 0.81 7.76 6.13
N LEU A 89 0.30 7.01 7.10
CA LEU A 89 -0.54 7.54 8.18
C LEU A 89 0.25 8.52 9.07
N ASP A 90 1.47 8.14 9.47
CA ASP A 90 2.34 8.93 10.33
C ASP A 90 2.82 10.24 9.65
N ASN A 91 2.77 10.30 8.32
CA ASN A 91 3.26 11.44 7.53
C ASN A 91 2.17 12.11 6.69
N LYS A 92 0.89 11.91 7.02
CA LYS A 92 -0.24 12.41 6.21
C LYS A 92 -0.22 13.92 5.96
N GLU A 93 0.31 14.71 6.90
CA GLU A 93 0.45 16.16 6.74
C GLU A 93 1.46 16.53 5.65
N LYS A 94 2.57 15.78 5.57
CA LYS A 94 3.58 15.93 4.51
C LYS A 94 3.09 15.38 3.18
N LEU A 95 2.23 14.37 3.21
CA LEU A 95 1.65 13.67 2.07
C LEU A 95 0.26 14.19 1.68
N GLY A 96 -0.01 15.48 1.92
CA GLY A 96 -1.34 16.07 1.75
C GLY A 96 -1.91 15.90 0.34
N ASN A 97 -1.08 15.91 -0.71
CA ASN A 97 -1.56 15.72 -2.08
C ASN A 97 -2.03 14.28 -2.30
N LEU A 98 -1.30 13.31 -1.75
CA LEU A 98 -1.71 11.91 -1.79
C LEU A 98 -2.99 11.69 -0.97
N VAL A 99 -3.13 12.31 0.21
CA VAL A 99 -4.35 12.22 1.05
C VAL A 99 -5.59 12.75 0.31
N VAL A 100 -5.45 13.83 -0.46
CA VAL A 100 -6.51 14.38 -1.32
C VAL A 100 -6.78 13.50 -2.54
N GLY A 101 -5.73 12.89 -3.09
CA GLY A 101 -5.80 11.86 -4.12
C GLY A 101 -5.95 12.35 -5.56
N GLY A 102 -6.15 13.65 -5.82
CA GLY A 102 -6.17 14.23 -7.16
C GLY A 102 -6.93 13.39 -8.21
N SER A 103 -6.24 13.01 -9.28
CA SER A 103 -6.75 12.15 -10.36
C SER A 103 -7.07 10.71 -9.94
N VAL A 104 -6.44 10.18 -8.88
CA VAL A 104 -6.86 8.89 -8.28
C VAL A 104 -8.30 9.02 -7.81
N LYS A 105 -8.62 10.07 -7.05
CA LYS A 105 -9.99 10.34 -6.59
C LYS A 105 -10.95 10.63 -7.75
N SER A 106 -10.57 11.48 -8.69
CA SER A 106 -11.52 11.98 -9.70
C SER A 106 -11.68 11.08 -10.93
N LYS A 107 -10.72 10.20 -11.23
CA LYS A 107 -10.71 9.42 -12.49
C LYS A 107 -10.57 7.91 -12.29
N TYR A 108 -9.82 7.46 -11.28
CA TYR A 108 -9.37 6.06 -11.22
C TYR A 108 -9.95 5.26 -10.05
N CYS A 109 -10.40 5.94 -9.00
CA CYS A 109 -10.88 5.34 -7.76
C CYS A 109 -12.08 6.12 -7.21
N PRO A 110 -13.31 5.87 -7.68
CA PRO A 110 -14.49 6.65 -7.31
C PRO A 110 -14.77 6.71 -5.80
N ARG A 111 -14.45 5.63 -5.06
CA ARG A 111 -14.61 5.59 -3.59
C ARG A 111 -13.57 6.41 -2.82
N TYR A 112 -12.43 6.77 -3.43
CA TYR A 112 -11.30 7.37 -2.72
C TYR A 112 -11.66 8.60 -1.88
N GLY A 113 -12.58 9.43 -2.37
CA GLY A 113 -13.05 10.62 -1.65
C GLY A 113 -13.72 10.31 -0.32
N ASN A 114 -14.30 9.12 -0.18
CA ASN A 114 -15.05 8.66 0.99
C ASN A 114 -14.28 7.60 1.80
N MET A 115 -13.05 7.27 1.41
CA MET A 115 -12.20 6.35 2.13
C MET A 115 -11.63 6.99 3.39
N THR A 116 -11.50 6.18 4.44
CA THR A 116 -10.67 6.49 5.61
C THR A 116 -9.19 6.64 5.20
N GLU A 117 -8.39 7.32 6.02
CA GLU A 117 -6.94 7.44 5.76
C GLU A 117 -6.25 6.07 5.66
N LYS A 118 -6.73 5.08 6.44
CA LYS A 118 -6.26 3.69 6.40
C LYS A 118 -6.62 2.98 5.09
N GLU A 119 -7.80 3.20 4.54
CA GLU A 119 -8.13 2.65 3.22
C GLU A 119 -7.31 3.32 2.11
N LYS A 120 -7.10 4.64 2.21
CA LYS A 120 -6.26 5.39 1.26
C LYS A 120 -4.82 4.90 1.28
N SER A 121 -4.26 4.60 2.46
CA SER A 121 -2.90 4.07 2.56
C SER A 121 -2.77 2.73 1.83
N ILE A 122 -3.78 1.84 1.92
CA ILE A 122 -3.79 0.58 1.17
C ILE A 122 -3.86 0.81 -0.34
N VAL A 123 -4.64 1.81 -0.81
CA VAL A 123 -4.64 2.19 -2.24
C VAL A 123 -3.23 2.61 -2.71
N TRP A 124 -2.48 3.34 -1.89
CA TRP A 124 -1.11 3.72 -2.23
C TRP A 124 -0.15 2.53 -2.19
N VAL A 125 -0.28 1.62 -1.22
CA VAL A 125 0.50 0.36 -1.21
C VAL A 125 0.25 -0.43 -2.49
N PHE A 126 -1.00 -0.51 -2.95
CA PHE A 126 -1.37 -1.14 -4.21
C PHE A 126 -0.70 -0.48 -5.43
N ILE A 127 -0.77 0.85 -5.53
CA ILE A 127 -0.14 1.61 -6.63
C ILE A 127 1.38 1.36 -6.64
N LEU A 128 2.03 1.43 -5.48
CA LEU A 128 3.46 1.17 -5.35
C LEU A 128 3.80 -0.28 -5.70
N THR A 129 2.97 -1.26 -5.32
CA THR A 129 3.16 -2.66 -5.71
C THR A 129 3.13 -2.82 -7.22
N ALA A 130 2.12 -2.23 -7.89
CA ALA A 130 2.01 -2.25 -9.34
C ALA A 130 3.21 -1.58 -10.03
N MET A 131 3.68 -0.43 -9.50
CA MET A 131 4.91 0.22 -9.98
C MET A 131 6.12 -0.70 -9.83
N SER A 132 6.32 -1.28 -8.64
CA SER A 132 7.45 -2.18 -8.34
C SER A 132 7.48 -3.41 -9.24
N HIS A 133 6.31 -4.01 -9.51
CA HIS A 133 6.17 -5.11 -10.45
C HIS A 133 6.69 -4.73 -11.84
N PHE A 134 6.33 -3.55 -12.33
CA PHE A 134 6.71 -3.12 -13.67
C PHE A 134 8.11 -2.54 -13.78
N GLU A 135 8.66 -1.98 -12.70
CA GLU A 135 10.00 -1.39 -12.66
C GLU A 135 11.08 -2.45 -12.42
N SER A 136 10.81 -3.45 -11.57
CA SER A 136 11.83 -4.40 -11.11
C SER A 136 11.35 -5.85 -11.02
N SER A 137 10.11 -6.15 -11.41
CA SER A 137 9.46 -7.43 -11.07
C SER A 137 9.48 -7.68 -9.56
N CYS A 138 9.30 -6.62 -8.77
CA CYS A 138 9.40 -6.65 -7.31
C CYS A 138 10.73 -7.20 -6.78
N ASN A 139 11.83 -6.99 -7.51
CA ASN A 139 13.17 -7.39 -7.07
C ASN A 139 13.88 -6.23 -6.37
N ARG A 140 14.11 -6.37 -5.05
CA ARG A 140 14.78 -5.36 -4.22
C ARG A 140 16.24 -5.08 -4.59
N THR A 141 16.88 -5.94 -5.37
CA THR A 141 18.27 -5.78 -5.81
C THR A 141 18.39 -5.58 -7.32
N ALA A 142 17.27 -5.43 -8.05
CA ALA A 142 17.31 -5.13 -9.47
C ALA A 142 18.07 -3.82 -9.72
N SER A 143 18.88 -3.80 -10.77
CA SER A 143 19.66 -2.63 -11.15
C SER A 143 19.72 -2.47 -12.65
N ALA A 144 19.62 -1.24 -13.12
CA ALA A 144 19.83 -0.90 -14.52
C ALA A 144 20.72 0.35 -14.63
N THR A 145 21.68 0.33 -15.56
CA THR A 145 22.51 1.50 -15.86
C THR A 145 21.84 2.33 -16.97
N GLY A 146 21.70 3.63 -16.72
CA GLY A 146 21.18 4.59 -17.68
C GLY A 146 22.07 5.83 -17.79
N PRO A 147 21.70 6.80 -18.66
CA PRO A 147 22.51 7.99 -18.91
C PRO A 147 22.77 8.85 -17.65
N ASN A 148 21.88 8.78 -16.66
CA ASN A 148 21.94 9.58 -15.44
C ASN A 148 22.40 8.77 -14.20
N GLY A 149 23.06 7.63 -14.41
CA GLY A 149 23.58 6.78 -13.33
C GLY A 149 22.88 5.42 -13.25
N THR A 150 22.81 4.86 -12.04
CA THR A 150 22.24 3.53 -11.81
C THR A 150 20.88 3.63 -11.16
N ALA A 151 19.86 3.08 -11.81
CA ALA A 151 18.56 2.80 -11.22
C ALA A 151 18.64 1.53 -10.37
N TYR A 152 18.02 1.52 -9.18
CA TYR A 152 18.15 0.41 -8.24
C TYR A 152 16.87 0.12 -7.44
N GLY A 153 16.69 -1.16 -7.10
CA GLY A 153 15.65 -1.66 -6.20
C GLY A 153 14.25 -1.69 -6.78
N TYR A 154 13.25 -1.76 -5.90
CA TYR A 154 11.84 -1.96 -6.25
C TYR A 154 11.34 -0.96 -7.31
N TYR A 155 11.64 0.31 -7.11
CA TYR A 155 11.08 1.41 -7.90
C TYR A 155 12.12 2.01 -8.86
N GLN A 156 13.25 1.32 -9.06
CA GLN A 156 14.33 1.76 -9.95
C GLN A 156 14.76 3.21 -9.68
N LEU A 157 14.91 3.57 -8.39
CA LEU A 157 15.33 4.91 -7.97
C LEU A 157 16.80 5.16 -8.36
N HIS A 158 17.14 6.42 -8.66
CA HIS A 158 18.53 6.81 -8.93
C HIS A 158 19.39 6.64 -7.67
N ARG A 159 20.22 5.60 -7.68
CA ARG A 159 21.05 5.21 -6.55
C ARG A 159 21.99 6.34 -6.15
N ASN A 160 21.99 6.68 -4.86
CA ASN A 160 22.78 7.75 -4.24
C ASN A 160 22.36 9.19 -4.62
N HIS A 161 21.25 9.34 -5.32
CA HIS A 161 20.66 10.62 -5.72
C HIS A 161 19.19 10.73 -5.32
N GLU A 162 18.70 9.84 -4.47
CA GLU A 162 17.28 9.73 -4.12
C GLU A 162 16.74 11.02 -3.49
N GLN A 163 17.54 11.68 -2.65
CA GLN A 163 17.21 12.95 -1.98
C GLN A 163 17.02 14.14 -2.93
N ASP A 164 17.40 14.01 -4.20
CA ASP A 164 17.32 15.10 -5.17
C ASP A 164 15.90 15.21 -5.78
N TYR A 165 14.99 14.25 -5.50
CA TYR A 165 13.74 14.07 -6.23
C TYR A 165 12.44 14.24 -5.42
N ASP A 166 12.47 14.20 -4.09
CA ASP A 166 11.27 14.42 -3.25
C ASP A 166 11.07 15.88 -2.85
N GLY A 167 11.98 16.78 -3.26
CA GLY A 167 11.86 18.21 -2.99
C GLY A 167 11.91 18.50 -1.49
N ASP A 168 10.85 19.11 -0.98
CA ASP A 168 10.72 19.55 0.41
C ASP A 168 10.06 18.51 1.34
N LYS A 169 9.75 17.31 0.83
CA LYS A 169 9.07 16.26 1.63
C LYS A 169 9.98 15.64 2.69
N GLY A 170 11.29 15.60 2.46
CA GLY A 170 12.26 15.04 3.41
C GLY A 170 12.05 13.55 3.70
N MET A 171 11.56 12.81 2.71
CA MET A 171 11.27 11.38 2.75
C MET A 171 12.35 10.53 2.06
N CYS A 172 13.22 11.15 1.27
CA CYS A 172 14.34 10.49 0.61
C CYS A 172 15.67 10.80 1.28
N GLN A 173 16.52 9.77 1.40
CA GLN A 173 17.92 9.90 1.79
C GLN A 173 18.81 9.17 0.79
N LYS A 174 20.06 9.63 0.71
CA LYS A 174 21.09 9.00 -0.10
C LYS A 174 21.23 7.51 0.23
N GLY A 175 21.10 6.66 -0.78
CA GLY A 175 21.22 5.20 -0.66
C GLY A 175 19.94 4.49 -0.23
N ASP A 176 18.80 5.18 -0.22
CA ASP A 176 17.51 4.56 0.08
C ASP A 176 17.07 3.55 -0.98
N ALA A 177 17.53 3.64 -2.23
CA ALA A 177 17.11 2.76 -3.33
C ALA A 177 17.30 1.26 -3.01
N GLY A 178 18.32 0.92 -2.21
CA GLY A 178 18.61 -0.47 -1.84
C GLY A 178 17.91 -0.98 -0.57
N LYS A 179 17.12 -0.14 0.10
CA LYS A 179 16.44 -0.46 1.35
C LYS A 179 14.93 -0.49 1.11
N PRO A 180 14.27 -1.66 1.07
CA PRO A 180 12.85 -1.79 0.70
C PRO A 180 11.90 -0.77 1.33
N VAL A 181 11.98 -0.60 2.66
CA VAL A 181 11.13 0.34 3.40
C VAL A 181 11.50 1.79 3.08
N ALA A 182 12.79 2.13 3.06
CA ALA A 182 13.23 3.50 2.80
C ALA A 182 12.97 3.92 1.34
N ALA A 183 13.20 3.03 0.37
CA ALA A 183 12.83 3.25 -1.03
C ALA A 183 11.33 3.48 -1.20
N SER A 184 10.49 2.75 -0.47
CA SER A 184 9.03 2.90 -0.52
C SER A 184 8.59 4.24 0.09
N LYS A 185 9.18 4.61 1.23
CA LYS A 185 8.99 5.93 1.87
C LYS A 185 9.38 7.07 0.92
N CYS A 186 10.56 6.97 0.32
CA CYS A 186 11.06 7.94 -0.65
C CYS A 186 10.14 8.05 -1.87
N THR A 187 9.66 6.92 -2.39
CA THR A 187 8.70 6.88 -3.51
C THR A 187 7.38 7.58 -3.17
N LEU A 188 6.87 7.47 -1.94
CA LEU A 188 5.69 8.24 -1.52
C LEU A 188 5.96 9.75 -1.56
N GLY A 189 7.09 10.21 -1.02
CA GLY A 189 7.45 11.63 -1.06
C GLY A 189 7.59 12.17 -2.48
N MET A 190 8.27 11.41 -3.35
CA MET A 190 8.41 11.73 -4.77
C MET A 190 7.06 11.75 -5.50
N LEU A 191 6.13 10.84 -5.20
CA LEU A 191 4.78 10.85 -5.77
C LEU A 191 3.96 12.04 -5.27
N ASP A 192 4.05 12.40 -3.99
CA ASP A 192 3.36 13.59 -3.46
C ASP A 192 3.86 14.85 -4.17
N LYS A 193 5.19 14.97 -4.32
CA LYS A 193 5.80 16.07 -5.08
C LYS A 193 5.42 16.07 -6.55
N GLN A 194 5.28 14.88 -7.16
CA GLN A 194 4.74 14.77 -8.51
C GLN A 194 3.30 15.30 -8.57
N PHE A 195 2.43 14.93 -7.64
CA PHE A 195 1.05 15.43 -7.63
C PHE A 195 1.02 16.95 -7.54
N GLU A 196 1.84 17.53 -6.67
CA GLU A 196 2.01 18.98 -6.57
C GLU A 196 2.40 19.59 -7.93
N ASN A 197 3.49 19.09 -8.53
CA ASN A 197 4.04 19.59 -9.79
C ASN A 197 3.14 19.34 -11.02
N ARG A 198 2.23 18.38 -10.93
CA ARG A 198 1.38 17.90 -12.04
C ARG A 198 -0.10 18.13 -11.79
N LYS A 199 -0.47 19.05 -10.89
CA LYS A 199 -1.87 19.43 -10.60
C LYS A 199 -2.76 18.23 -10.25
N GLY A 200 -2.21 17.28 -9.49
CA GLY A 200 -2.90 16.09 -9.01
C GLY A 200 -2.94 14.91 -10.00
N GLU A 201 -2.22 14.95 -11.12
CA GLU A 201 -2.18 13.84 -12.08
C GLU A 201 -1.20 12.72 -11.66
N LEU A 202 -1.73 11.50 -11.48
CA LEU A 202 -0.93 10.28 -11.24
C LEU A 202 -0.16 9.88 -12.50
N PHE A 203 -0.86 9.84 -13.64
CA PHE A 203 -0.28 9.50 -14.92
C PHE A 203 0.06 10.78 -15.69
N SER A 204 1.33 11.04 -15.87
CA SER A 204 1.84 12.26 -16.51
C SER A 204 3.00 11.91 -17.44
N SER A 205 3.07 12.55 -18.61
CA SER A 205 4.22 12.41 -19.53
C SER A 205 5.55 12.85 -18.90
N LEU A 206 5.46 13.67 -17.84
CA LEU A 206 6.59 14.20 -17.09
C LEU A 206 6.76 13.50 -15.72
N SER A 207 6.20 12.30 -15.55
CA SER A 207 6.43 11.49 -14.36
C SER A 207 7.90 11.06 -14.27
N TYR A 208 8.43 10.89 -13.06
CA TYR A 208 9.76 10.31 -12.86
C TYR A 208 9.82 8.89 -13.46
N TRP A 209 8.81 8.07 -13.18
CA TRP A 209 8.73 6.68 -13.60
C TRP A 209 8.10 6.53 -14.99
N ASP A 210 8.75 5.80 -15.90
CA ASP A 210 8.19 5.52 -17.23
C ASP A 210 6.88 4.74 -17.14
N VAL A 211 6.73 3.89 -16.12
CA VAL A 211 5.52 3.07 -15.92
C VAL A 211 4.27 3.91 -15.64
N LEU A 212 4.43 5.18 -15.26
CA LEU A 212 3.34 6.13 -15.05
C LEU A 212 3.17 7.12 -16.22
N ARG A 213 3.97 7.04 -17.29
CA ARG A 213 3.90 7.97 -18.44
C ARG A 213 2.91 7.47 -19.50
N PRO A 214 1.85 8.25 -19.83
CA PRO A 214 0.92 7.89 -20.91
C PRO A 214 1.60 7.72 -22.29
N SER A 215 2.62 8.53 -22.53
CA SER A 215 3.46 8.51 -23.72
C SER A 215 4.56 7.46 -23.71
N GLY A 216 4.76 6.73 -22.61
CA GLY A 216 5.78 5.68 -22.51
C GLY A 216 5.55 4.57 -23.53
N ALA A 217 6.63 4.07 -24.14
CA ALA A 217 6.58 3.04 -25.18
C ALA A 217 5.91 1.75 -24.69
N SER A 218 6.13 1.43 -23.41
CA SER A 218 5.63 0.22 -22.76
C SER A 218 4.13 0.25 -22.44
N LYS A 219 3.48 1.42 -22.48
CA LYS A 219 2.05 1.63 -22.13
C LYS A 219 1.62 1.02 -20.79
N LYS A 220 2.56 0.74 -19.88
CA LYS A 220 2.33 0.13 -18.55
C LYS A 220 1.34 0.92 -17.70
N TRP A 221 1.32 2.24 -17.83
CA TRP A 221 0.36 3.13 -17.16
C TRP A 221 -1.10 2.70 -17.39
N SER A 222 -1.43 2.21 -18.58
CA SER A 222 -2.80 1.81 -18.94
C SER A 222 -3.22 0.54 -18.20
N VAL A 223 -2.26 -0.34 -17.91
CA VAL A 223 -2.45 -1.55 -17.11
C VAL A 223 -2.63 -1.20 -15.64
N ILE A 224 -1.77 -0.35 -15.09
CA ILE A 224 -1.90 0.14 -13.70
C ILE A 224 -3.24 0.86 -13.52
N LYS A 225 -3.61 1.74 -14.45
CA LYS A 225 -4.92 2.43 -14.47
C LYS A 225 -6.07 1.42 -14.41
N ARG A 226 -6.06 0.42 -15.29
CA ARG A 226 -7.13 -0.58 -15.37
C ARG A 226 -7.23 -1.38 -14.07
N ALA A 227 -6.09 -1.84 -13.54
CA ALA A 227 -6.05 -2.59 -12.29
C ALA A 227 -6.58 -1.77 -11.12
N LEU A 228 -6.22 -0.49 -11.02
CA LEU A 228 -6.75 0.40 -10.00
C LEU A 228 -8.28 0.55 -10.12
N MET A 229 -8.78 0.80 -11.33
CA MET A 229 -10.22 0.97 -11.59
C MET A 229 -11.05 -0.30 -11.35
N GLN A 230 -10.45 -1.48 -11.52
CA GLN A 230 -11.12 -2.78 -11.36
C GLN A 230 -10.91 -3.41 -9.97
N SER A 231 -10.04 -2.81 -9.13
CA SER A 231 -9.78 -3.33 -7.80
C SER A 231 -11.01 -3.23 -6.88
N SER A 232 -11.18 -4.20 -5.98
CA SER A 232 -12.21 -4.16 -4.94
C SER A 232 -12.04 -2.97 -3.99
N LEU A 233 -10.80 -2.46 -3.82
CA LEU A 233 -10.51 -1.21 -3.13
C LEU A 233 -11.28 -0.03 -3.77
N CYS A 234 -11.21 0.13 -5.09
CA CYS A 234 -11.79 1.28 -5.76
C CYS A 234 -13.21 1.08 -6.26
N ASN A 235 -13.59 -0.17 -6.55
CA ASN A 235 -14.88 -0.56 -7.07
C ASN A 235 -15.36 -1.87 -6.41
N PRO A 236 -15.98 -1.81 -5.21
CA PRO A 236 -16.46 -3.02 -4.53
C PRO A 236 -17.66 -3.69 -5.25
N ARG A 237 -18.24 -3.05 -6.28
CA ARG A 237 -19.37 -3.59 -7.07
C ARG A 237 -18.95 -4.31 -8.35
N SER A 238 -17.66 -4.38 -8.67
CA SER A 238 -17.17 -5.17 -9.81
C SER A 238 -16.98 -6.66 -9.49
N ILE A 239 -17.75 -7.18 -8.51
CA ILE A 239 -17.88 -8.59 -8.18
C ILE A 239 -19.18 -9.11 -8.80
#